data_AF-A0AAW7YWK2-F1
#
_entry.id   AF-A0AAW7YWK2-F1
#
_cell.length_a   1.000
_cell.length_b   1.000
_cell.length_c   1.000
_cell.angle_alpha   90.00
_cell.angle_beta   90.00
_cell.angle_gamma   90.00
#
_symmetry.space_group_name_H-M   'P 1'
#
loop_
_entity.id
_entity.type
_entity.pdbx_description
1 polymer ?
#
loop_
_entity_poly.entity_id
_entity_poly.type
_entity_poly.pdbx_seq_one_letter_code
_entity_poly.pdbx_strand_id
1 'polypeptide(L)'
;HRFLASCGRRGVLIEVGPQPQSVLRQDILEQMETMTGHILDFVDLHNQQQLPELPHSVEAFLYLDSIKLPLDEQGERIATVHS
;
A
#
# COMPACT_ATOMS: atom_id res chain seq x y z
N HIS A 1 16.14 4.20 1.28
CA HIS A 1 15.24 3.37 2.12
C HIS A 1 15.25 1.95 1.59
N ARG A 2 15.36 0.93 2.45
CA ARG A 2 15.32 -0.48 2.03
C ARG A 2 14.07 -1.12 2.63
N PHE A 3 13.09 -1.41 1.78
CA PHE A 3 11.85 -2.06 2.21
C PHE A 3 12.09 -3.53 2.52
N LEU A 4 11.43 -4.11 3.53
CA LEU A 4 11.54 -5.54 3.83
C LEU A 4 11.12 -6.42 2.65
N ALA A 5 10.11 -5.99 1.89
CA ALA A 5 9.68 -6.65 0.66
C ALA A 5 10.80 -6.76 -0.40
N SER A 6 11.83 -5.92 -0.35
CA SER A 6 12.97 -5.96 -1.28
C SER A 6 14.00 -7.05 -0.96
N CYS A 7 13.85 -7.78 0.16
CA CYS A 7 14.71 -8.92 0.48
C CYS A 7 14.41 -10.14 -0.41
N GLY A 8 13.18 -10.28 -0.88
CA GLY A 8 12.78 -11.31 -1.85
C GLY A 8 13.06 -10.89 -3.29
N ARG A 9 13.09 -11.87 -4.21
CA ARG A 9 13.29 -11.61 -5.65
C ARG A 9 12.16 -10.80 -6.28
N ARG A 10 10.94 -10.98 -5.79
CA ARG A 10 9.72 -10.27 -6.22
C ARG A 10 8.90 -9.99 -4.97
N GLY A 11 8.78 -8.72 -4.60
CA GLY A 11 8.07 -8.28 -3.39
C GLY A 11 7.04 -7.23 -3.74
N VAL A 12 5.89 -7.30 -3.07
CA VAL A 12 4.80 -6.32 -3.14
C VAL A 12 4.49 -5.84 -1.72
N LEU A 13 4.12 -4.58 -1.58
CA LEU A 13 3.62 -4.00 -0.34
C LEU A 13 2.12 -3.80 -0.47
N ILE A 14 1.37 -4.15 0.58
CA ILE A 14 -0.06 -3.90 0.68
C ILE A 14 -0.24 -2.86 1.78
N GLU A 15 -0.92 -1.77 1.46
CA GLU A 15 -1.26 -0.71 2.41
C GLU A 15 -2.78 -0.56 2.44
N VAL A 16 -3.37 -0.64 3.65
CA VAL A 16 -4.81 -0.55 3.87
C VAL A 16 -5.07 0.46 4.97
N GLY A 17 -6.01 1.39 4.74
CA GLY A 17 -6.33 2.44 5.70
C GLY A 17 -7.55 3.26 5.29
N PRO A 18 -7.96 4.25 6.11
CA PRO A 18 -7.27 4.71 7.32
C PRO A 18 -7.50 3.78 8.53
N GLN A 19 -6.45 3.44 9.26
CA GLN A 19 -6.54 2.72 10.53
C GLN A 19 -5.74 3.47 11.61
N PRO A 20 -6.37 3.88 12.73
CA PRO A 20 -5.63 4.44 13.85
C PRO A 20 -4.61 3.42 14.38
N GLN A 21 -3.46 3.92 14.83
CA GLN A 21 -2.44 3.06 15.41
C GLN A 21 -3.00 2.33 16.63
N SER A 22 -2.64 1.06 16.78
CA SER A 22 -3.08 0.19 17.88
C SER A 22 -4.59 -0.07 17.95
N VAL A 23 -5.36 0.24 16.91
CA VAL A 23 -6.78 -0.10 16.77
C VAL A 23 -6.95 -1.17 15.70
N LEU A 24 -7.69 -2.23 16.03
CA LEU A 24 -8.12 -3.24 15.07
C LEU A 24 -9.54 -2.92 14.61
N ARG A 25 -9.72 -2.68 13.31
CA ARG A 25 -11.04 -2.56 12.70
C ARG A 25 -11.32 -3.78 11.84
N GLN A 26 -12.52 -4.33 11.96
CA GLN A 26 -12.94 -5.53 11.23
C GLN A 26 -12.92 -5.30 9.70
N ASP A 27 -13.40 -4.14 9.24
CA ASP A 27 -13.44 -3.81 7.81
C ASP A 27 -12.04 -3.73 7.18
N ILE A 28 -11.07 -3.15 7.89
CA ILE A 28 -9.66 -3.11 7.45
C ILE A 28 -9.05 -4.51 7.44
N LEU A 29 -9.38 -5.34 8.44
CA LEU A 29 -8.91 -6.72 8.50
C LEU A 29 -9.42 -7.55 7.32
N GLU A 30 -10.72 -7.46 7.02
CA GLU A 30 -11.35 -8.15 5.89
C GLU A 30 -10.77 -7.69 4.54
N GLN A 31 -10.51 -6.39 4.38
CA GLN A 31 -9.83 -5.87 3.19
C GLN A 31 -8.41 -6.41 3.05
N MET A 32 -7.64 -6.44 4.15
CA MET A 32 -6.29 -6.99 4.17
C MET A 32 -6.28 -8.48 3.82
N GLU A 33 -7.22 -9.25 4.38
CA GLU A 33 -7.39 -10.67 4.07
C GLU A 33 -7.71 -10.88 2.60
N THR A 34 -8.68 -10.14 2.06
CA THR A 34 -9.09 -10.23 0.65
C THR A 34 -7.94 -9.91 -0.30
N MET A 35 -7.21 -8.80 -0.06
CA MET A 35 -6.06 -8.41 -0.89
C MET A 35 -4.92 -9.44 -0.83
N THR A 36 -4.67 -9.98 0.35
CA THR A 36 -3.65 -11.04 0.53
C THR A 36 -4.07 -12.30 -0.22
N GLY A 37 -5.34 -12.69 -0.13
CA GLY A 37 -5.92 -13.81 -0.88
C GLY A 37 -5.68 -13.67 -2.39
N HIS A 38 -6.03 -12.53 -2.98
CA HIS A 38 -5.82 -12.28 -4.41
C HIS A 38 -4.36 -12.41 -4.87
N ILE A 39 -3.39 -12.03 -4.03
CA ILE A 39 -1.96 -12.21 -4.36
C ILE A 39 -1.58 -13.69 -4.35
N LEU A 40 -2.09 -14.45 -3.38
CA LEU A 40 -1.84 -15.89 -3.31
C LEU A 40 -2.50 -16.62 -4.48
N ASP A 41 -3.75 -16.29 -4.81
CA ASP A 41 -4.47 -16.82 -5.97
C ASP A 41 -3.72 -16.53 -7.28
N PHE A 42 -3.23 -15.30 -7.45
CA PHE A 42 -2.42 -14.94 -8.61
C PHE A 42 -1.14 -15.78 -8.71
N VAL A 43 -0.43 -15.98 -7.59
CA VAL A 43 0.79 -16.80 -7.57
C VAL A 43 0.47 -18.26 -7.91
N ASP A 44 -0.60 -18.82 -7.36
CA ASP A 44 -1.03 -20.19 -7.64
C ASP A 44 -1.43 -20.38 -9.11
N LEU A 45 -2.31 -19.53 -9.63
CA LEU A 45 -2.73 -19.54 -11.04
C LEU A 45 -1.54 -19.33 -11.99
N HIS A 46 -0.62 -18.43 -11.66
CA HIS A 46 0.62 -18.23 -12.42
C HIS A 46 1.46 -19.51 -12.46
N ASN A 47 1.65 -20.17 -11.32
CA ASN A 47 2.44 -21.41 -11.24
C ASN A 47 1.80 -22.55 -12.05
N GLN A 48 0.47 -22.60 -12.09
CA GLN A 48 -0.29 -23.59 -12.84
C GLN A 48 -0.52 -23.23 -14.31
N GLN A 49 -0.03 -22.06 -14.77
CA GLN A 49 -0.27 -21.53 -16.12
C GLN A 49 -1.76 -21.37 -16.45
N GLN A 50 -2.57 -21.02 -15.45
CA GLN A 50 -4.02 -20.86 -15.53
C GLN A 50 -4.46 -19.40 -15.30
N LEU A 51 -3.56 -18.44 -15.47
CA LEU A 51 -3.94 -17.04 -15.37
C LEU A 51 -4.99 -16.72 -16.46
N PRO A 52 -6.08 -16.04 -16.10
CA PRO A 52 -7.01 -15.51 -17.09
C PRO A 52 -6.33 -14.42 -17.91
N GLU A 53 -6.98 -13.98 -18.99
CA GLU A 53 -6.55 -12.75 -19.67
C GLU A 53 -6.65 -11.57 -18.69
N LEU A 54 -5.50 -10.97 -18.40
CA LEU A 54 -5.39 -9.80 -17.54
C LEU A 54 -5.38 -8.52 -18.39
N PRO A 55 -5.83 -7.38 -17.83
CA PRO A 55 -5.73 -6.10 -18.50
C PRO A 55 -4.29 -5.82 -18.97
N HIS A 56 -4.13 -5.36 -20.21
CA HIS A 56 -2.82 -5.00 -20.76
C HIS A 56 -2.21 -3.77 -20.08
N SER A 57 -3.02 -2.95 -19.43
CA SER A 57 -2.60 -1.77 -18.70
C SER A 57 -3.43 -1.57 -17.44
N VAL A 58 -2.81 -0.93 -16.46
CA VAL A 58 -3.45 -0.47 -15.22
C VAL A 58 -3.05 0.98 -14.97
N GLU A 59 -3.92 1.75 -14.35
CA GLU A 59 -3.55 3.07 -13.85
C GLU A 59 -2.62 2.92 -12.64
N ALA A 60 -1.58 3.75 -12.56
CA ALA A 60 -0.62 3.74 -11.47
C ALA A 60 -0.19 5.17 -11.12
N PHE A 61 0.12 5.39 -9.85
CA PHE A 61 0.61 6.67 -9.34
C PHE A 61 2.09 6.56 -9.02
N LEU A 62 2.90 7.45 -9.61
CA LEU A 62 4.33 7.54 -9.35
C LEU A 62 4.59 8.61 -8.28
N TYR A 63 5.35 8.25 -7.24
CA TYR A 63 5.84 9.23 -6.28
C TYR A 63 6.73 10.27 -6.96
N LEU A 64 6.43 11.56 -6.74
CA LEU A 64 7.23 12.68 -7.25
C LEU A 64 8.01 13.35 -6.13
N ASP A 65 7.31 13.91 -5.13
CA ASP A 65 7.90 14.53 -3.95
C ASP A 65 6.90 14.56 -2.78
N SER A 66 7.39 14.91 -1.59
CA SER A 66 6.61 15.08 -0.37
C SER A 66 6.56 16.55 0.05
N ILE A 67 5.36 17.06 0.29
CA ILE A 67 5.18 18.42 0.82
C ILE A 67 5.15 18.34 2.35
N LYS A 68 5.95 19.18 3.01
CA LYS A 68 6.01 19.26 4.47
C LYS A 68 4.93 20.20 5.02
N LEU A 69 4.45 19.92 6.22
CA LEU A 69 3.58 20.85 6.94
C LEU A 69 4.34 22.16 7.23
N PRO A 70 3.66 23.32 7.19
CA PRO A 70 4.28 24.60 7.56
C PRO A 70 4.79 24.58 9.01
N LEU A 71 6.02 25.05 9.20
CA LEU A 71 6.70 25.15 10.50
C LEU A 71 7.02 26.62 10.82
N ASP A 72 7.13 26.96 12.10
CA ASP A 72 7.66 28.25 12.56
C ASP A 72 9.20 28.27 12.61
N GLU A 73 9.78 29.37 13.09
CA GLU A 73 11.22 29.56 13.25
C GLU A 73 11.86 28.58 14.27
N GLN A 74 11.06 27.97 15.15
CA GLN A 74 11.49 27.00 16.15
C GLN A 74 11.33 25.55 15.66
N GLY A 75 10.72 25.35 14.48
CA GLY A 75 10.45 24.04 13.89
C GLY A 75 9.13 23.42 14.32
N GLU A 76 8.27 24.18 15.02
CA GLU A 76 6.96 23.73 15.48
C GLU A 76 5.89 23.90 14.39
N ARG A 77 4.91 23.01 14.34
CA ARG A 77 3.87 23.02 13.28
C ARG A 77 2.88 24.17 13.49
N ILE A 78 2.67 24.98 12.46
CA ILE A 78 1.73 26.12 12.49
C ILE A 78 0.45 25.92 11.66
N ALA A 79 0.36 24.85 10.88
CA ALA A 79 -0.81 24.53 10.08
C ALA A 79 -0.98 23.02 9.86
N THR A 80 -2.21 22.63 9.53
CA THR A 80 -2.61 21.26 9.18
C THR A 80 -3.08 21.18 7.73
N VAL A 81 -3.27 19.95 7.24
CA VAL A 81 -3.96 19.72 5.97
C VAL A 81 -5.38 20.29 6.05
N HIS A 82 -5.80 21.02 5.02
CA HIS A 82 -7.18 21.49 4.87
C HIS A 82 -8.05 20.30 4.45
N SER A 83 -9.19 20.12 5.12
CA SER A 83 -10.17 19.06 4.86
C SER A 83 -11.08 19.37 3.68
#